data_AF-A0A9Q7EA04-F1
#
_entry.id   AF-A0A9Q7EA04-F1
#
_cell.length_a   1.000
_cell.length_b   1.000
_cell.length_c   1.000
_cell.angle_alpha   90.00
_cell.angle_beta   90.00
_cell.angle_gamma   90.00
#
_symmetry.space_group_name_H-M   'P 1'
#
loop_
_entity.id
_entity.type
_entity.pdbx_description
1 polymer ?
#
loop_
_entity_poly.entity_id
_entity_poly.type
_entity_poly.pdbx_seq_one_letter_code
_entity_poly.pdbx_strand_id
1 'polypeptide(L)'
;MRKNPLFFPVFLLFMCLVSGRALPSYAVGARKEAVHPKPSAKLLERKAASHSLLEQAEKDEKSGKPRQAIRKYRLLARRPSLLSEQEVLEVHFRLAKLLQGTNRLQQAFDVYQTLLKRYPRAGKHFNDSIVEQIHIANFYLEKPDSIVTRILMSHRATAQGMYETVLASAPYGDYAPAAQFNLCLAHERQGHVREAVQAYQALSEKYPNSRLAGDAQYQIAYVHMRVGLSNRSQDLATLSRARNAFQDYLLQYPKTKHRAQILKNIERISSKEVSMIYRIATFYDHLRSYRSAYIYYKEVLQRQTASREALLARARIKVLRNKLA
;
A
#
# COMPACT_ATOMS: atom_id res chain seq x y z
N MET A 1 -53.61 -11.37 -27.46
CA MET A 1 -54.65 -10.86 -26.54
C MET A 1 -54.18 -9.53 -25.97
N ARG A 2 -55.01 -8.49 -26.17
CA ARG A 2 -55.13 -7.15 -25.54
C ARG A 2 -53.84 -6.39 -25.16
N LYS A 3 -53.42 -5.38 -25.95
CA LYS A 3 -53.88 -3.95 -26.08
C LYS A 3 -53.33 -3.05 -24.94
N ASN A 4 -52.25 -2.28 -25.15
CA ASN A 4 -52.15 -0.87 -25.65
C ASN A 4 -52.33 0.20 -24.53
N PRO A 5 -51.91 1.48 -24.68
CA PRO A 5 -50.61 2.03 -25.16
C PRO A 5 -50.17 3.39 -24.50
N LEU A 6 -48.98 3.87 -24.91
CA LEU A 6 -48.49 5.25 -25.15
C LEU A 6 -49.25 6.49 -24.60
N PHE A 7 -48.51 7.45 -23.98
CA PHE A 7 -48.85 8.89 -24.01
C PHE A 7 -47.62 9.82 -23.78
N PHE A 8 -47.20 10.49 -24.85
CA PHE A 8 -46.73 11.89 -24.97
C PHE A 8 -47.73 12.51 -25.99
N PRO A 9 -47.98 13.84 -26.13
CA PRO A 9 -47.15 15.01 -25.81
C PRO A 9 -47.95 16.26 -25.33
N VAL A 10 -47.31 17.44 -25.33
CA VAL A 10 -47.79 18.77 -25.84
C VAL A 10 -47.36 19.93 -24.93
N PHE A 11 -46.49 20.75 -25.52
CA PHE A 11 -46.10 22.09 -25.08
C PHE A 11 -47.23 23.05 -25.48
N LEU A 12 -47.84 23.75 -24.54
CA LEU A 12 -48.88 24.76 -24.84
C LEU A 12 -48.53 26.08 -24.16
N LEU A 13 -48.24 27.04 -25.01
CA LEU A 13 -47.83 28.40 -24.74
C LEU A 13 -49.09 29.21 -24.38
N PHE A 14 -49.26 29.55 -23.10
CA PHE A 14 -50.39 30.38 -22.66
C PHE A 14 -49.90 31.81 -22.41
N MET A 15 -50.15 32.67 -23.41
CA MET A 15 -50.20 34.12 -23.22
C MET A 15 -51.40 34.45 -22.33
N CYS A 16 -51.17 34.91 -21.11
CA CYS A 16 -52.20 35.53 -20.29
C CYS A 16 -52.02 37.04 -20.30
N LEU A 17 -53.08 37.72 -20.76
CA LEU A 17 -53.26 39.16 -20.74
C LEU A 17 -53.10 39.73 -19.33
N VAL A 18 -52.44 40.89 -19.29
CA VAL A 18 -52.38 41.79 -18.14
C VAL A 18 -53.76 42.41 -17.95
N SER A 19 -54.43 42.10 -16.84
CA SER A 19 -55.51 42.92 -16.30
C SER A 19 -55.18 43.27 -14.86
N GLY A 20 -54.97 44.56 -14.62
CA GLY A 20 -54.54 45.13 -13.37
C GLY A 20 -55.45 44.79 -12.19
N ARG A 21 -54.88 44.17 -11.18
CA ARG A 21 -55.33 44.26 -9.79
C ARG A 21 -54.11 44.56 -8.94
N ALA A 22 -54.17 45.69 -8.24
CA ALA A 22 -53.15 46.12 -7.31
C ALA A 22 -52.96 45.05 -6.23
N LEU A 23 -51.80 44.38 -6.26
CA LEU A 23 -51.34 43.57 -5.14
C LEU A 23 -50.67 44.50 -4.12
N PRO A 24 -50.90 44.29 -2.82
CA PRO A 24 -50.31 45.12 -1.78
C PRO A 24 -48.78 45.05 -1.89
N SER A 25 -48.13 46.21 -1.78
CA SER A 25 -46.68 46.32 -1.72
C SER A 25 -46.16 45.55 -0.50
N TYR A 26 -45.79 44.28 -0.70
CA TYR A 26 -44.86 43.64 0.21
C TYR A 26 -43.54 44.37 0.05
N ALA A 27 -43.22 45.18 1.06
CA ALA A 27 -41.91 45.79 1.20
C ALA A 27 -40.86 44.70 0.99
N VAL A 28 -40.03 44.86 -0.04
CA VAL A 28 -38.77 44.15 -0.17
C VAL A 28 -37.98 44.54 1.07
N GLY A 29 -38.08 43.70 2.11
CA GLY A 29 -37.27 43.83 3.30
C GLY A 29 -35.82 43.83 2.84
N ALA A 30 -35.19 45.01 2.93
CA ALA A 30 -33.78 45.19 2.64
C ALA A 30 -33.04 44.03 3.30
N ARG A 31 -32.40 43.20 2.47
CA ARG A 31 -31.47 42.17 2.93
C ARG A 31 -30.43 42.95 3.71
N LYS A 32 -30.58 43.05 5.03
CA LYS A 32 -29.60 43.70 5.91
C LYS A 32 -28.29 43.00 5.58
N GLU A 33 -27.39 43.72 4.92
CA GLU A 33 -26.03 43.27 4.75
C GLU A 33 -25.58 42.78 6.13
N ALA A 34 -25.15 41.53 6.20
CA ALA A 34 -24.64 40.99 7.45
C ALA A 34 -23.41 41.84 7.81
N VAL A 35 -23.61 42.85 8.67
CA VAL A 35 -22.53 43.64 9.23
C VAL A 35 -21.78 42.69 10.14
N HIS A 36 -20.77 42.03 9.59
CA HIS A 36 -19.86 41.22 10.39
C HIS A 36 -19.22 42.17 11.43
N PRO A 37 -19.36 41.89 12.73
CA PRO A 37 -18.80 42.75 13.75
C PRO A 37 -17.28 42.84 13.55
N LYS A 38 -16.75 44.06 13.57
CA LYS A 38 -15.30 44.29 13.45
C LYS A 38 -14.58 43.48 14.54
N PRO A 39 -13.45 42.82 14.21
CA PRO A 39 -12.67 42.09 15.19
C PRO A 39 -12.35 42.95 16.42
N SER A 40 -12.46 42.38 17.63
CA SER A 40 -12.10 43.12 18.84
C SER A 40 -10.61 43.49 18.81
N ALA A 41 -10.25 44.64 19.42
CA ALA A 41 -8.86 45.11 19.49
C ALA A 41 -7.91 44.01 20.03
N LYS A 42 -8.35 43.29 21.07
CA LYS A 42 -7.63 42.16 21.66
C LYS A 42 -7.38 41.00 20.67
N LEU A 43 -8.32 40.74 19.74
CA LEU A 43 -8.12 39.73 18.71
C LEU A 43 -7.11 40.20 17.66
N LEU A 44 -7.17 41.47 17.26
CA LEU A 44 -6.21 42.07 16.33
C LEU A 44 -4.78 42.04 16.89
N GLU A 45 -4.60 42.41 18.16
CA GLU A 45 -3.31 42.32 18.85
C GLU A 45 -2.77 40.88 18.88
N ARG A 46 -3.62 39.89 19.15
CA ARG A 46 -3.23 38.47 19.15
C ARG A 46 -2.84 37.96 17.77
N LYS A 47 -3.53 38.41 16.72
CA LYS A 47 -3.16 38.11 15.33
C LYS A 47 -1.82 38.75 14.98
N ALA A 48 -1.62 40.03 15.27
CA ALA A 48 -0.36 40.73 15.03
C ALA A 48 0.82 40.05 15.76
N ALA A 49 0.64 39.66 17.03
CA ALA A 49 1.64 38.92 17.78
C ALA A 49 1.94 37.54 17.16
N SER A 50 0.95 36.87 16.56
CA SER A 50 1.12 35.59 15.88
C SER A 50 1.91 35.73 14.58
N HIS A 51 1.65 36.79 13.79
CA HIS A 51 2.44 37.08 12.59
C HIS A 51 3.90 37.45 12.94
N SER A 52 4.12 38.26 13.99
CA SER A 52 5.49 38.54 14.47
C SER A 52 6.21 37.26 14.93
N LEU A 53 5.51 36.37 15.63
CA LEU A 53 6.07 35.08 16.05
C LEU A 53 6.40 34.17 14.86
N LEU A 54 5.58 34.20 13.79
CA LEU A 54 5.84 33.49 12.55
C LEU A 54 7.12 33.99 11.89
N GLU A 55 7.26 35.29 11.67
CA GLU A 55 8.47 35.90 11.10
C GLU A 55 9.74 35.53 11.91
N GLN A 56 9.63 35.58 13.23
CA GLN A 56 10.71 35.16 14.12
C GLN A 56 11.03 33.65 14.01
N ALA A 57 10.05 32.80 13.71
CA ALA A 57 10.28 31.37 13.49
C ALA A 57 11.02 31.13 12.18
N GLU A 58 10.64 31.82 11.11
CA GLU A 58 11.30 31.74 9.80
C GLU A 58 12.75 32.25 9.87
N LYS A 59 13.00 33.30 10.64
CA LYS A 59 14.36 33.82 10.86
C LYS A 59 15.23 32.81 11.61
N ASP A 60 14.69 32.15 12.64
CA ASP A 60 15.41 31.10 13.37
C ASP A 60 15.69 29.90 12.46
N GLU A 61 14.74 29.51 11.61
CA GLU A 61 14.91 28.46 10.61
C GLU A 61 16.05 28.79 9.65
N LYS A 62 16.00 29.96 9.00
CA LYS A 62 17.02 30.42 8.04
C LYS A 62 18.41 30.59 8.68
N SER A 63 18.46 30.92 9.97
CA SER A 63 19.72 31.07 10.71
C SER A 63 20.26 29.75 11.30
N GLY A 64 19.68 28.59 10.93
CA GLY A 64 20.18 27.29 11.36
C GLY A 64 19.91 26.99 12.84
N LYS A 65 18.85 27.57 13.43
CA LYS A 65 18.44 27.36 14.84
C LYS A 65 17.17 26.51 14.92
N PRO A 66 17.18 25.24 14.47
CA PRO A 66 15.96 24.44 14.28
C PRO A 66 15.19 24.22 15.58
N ARG A 67 15.87 24.09 16.73
CA ARG A 67 15.19 23.91 18.03
C ARG A 67 14.33 25.11 18.41
N GLN A 68 14.79 26.33 18.13
CA GLN A 68 14.07 27.56 18.45
C GLN A 68 12.89 27.76 17.48
N ALA A 69 13.13 27.56 16.18
CA ALA A 69 12.09 27.56 15.15
C ALA A 69 10.96 26.55 15.47
N ILE A 70 11.30 25.28 15.78
CA ILE A 70 10.33 24.24 16.16
C ILE A 70 9.46 24.69 17.35
N ARG A 71 10.06 25.33 18.36
CA ARG A 71 9.30 25.82 19.53
C ARG A 71 8.27 26.86 19.11
N LYS A 72 8.66 27.83 18.28
CA LYS A 72 7.78 28.90 17.79
C LYS A 72 6.67 28.34 16.88
N TYR A 73 7.01 27.49 15.92
CA TYR A 73 6.02 26.83 15.06
C TYR A 73 5.02 25.97 15.83
N ARG A 74 5.44 25.24 16.88
CA ARG A 74 4.50 24.49 17.74
C ARG A 74 3.50 25.39 18.45
N LEU A 75 3.90 26.58 18.87
CA LEU A 75 2.99 27.55 19.50
C LEU A 75 1.95 28.05 18.50
N LEU A 76 2.36 28.30 17.25
CA LEU A 76 1.48 28.72 16.16
C LEU A 76 0.51 27.60 15.75
N ALA A 77 0.99 26.37 15.60
CA ALA A 77 0.16 25.21 15.26
C ALA A 77 -0.94 24.91 16.28
N ARG A 78 -0.75 25.31 17.55
CA ARG A 78 -1.77 25.21 18.62
C ARG A 78 -2.85 26.29 18.53
N ARG A 79 -2.66 27.34 17.73
CA ARG A 79 -3.56 28.50 17.62
C ARG A 79 -3.90 28.82 16.15
N PRO A 80 -4.45 27.87 15.39
CA PRO A 80 -4.65 28.02 13.95
C PRO A 80 -5.62 29.16 13.59
N SER A 81 -6.57 29.51 14.49
CA SER A 81 -7.54 30.59 14.26
C SER A 81 -6.94 32.01 14.24
N LEU A 82 -5.66 32.15 14.64
CA LEU A 82 -4.95 33.44 14.62
C LEU A 82 -4.20 33.70 13.31
N LEU A 83 -4.16 32.72 12.40
CA LEU A 83 -3.48 32.79 11.11
C LEU A 83 -4.46 32.59 9.96
N SER A 84 -4.07 32.98 8.75
CA SER A 84 -4.77 32.56 7.54
C SER A 84 -4.59 31.06 7.29
N GLU A 85 -5.50 30.44 6.54
CA GLU A 85 -5.40 29.01 6.22
C GLU A 85 -4.08 28.66 5.54
N GLN A 86 -3.63 29.48 4.58
CA GLN A 86 -2.35 29.30 3.89
C GLN A 86 -1.15 29.32 4.85
N GLU A 87 -1.13 30.24 5.80
CA GLU A 87 -0.07 30.30 6.82
C GLU A 87 -0.13 29.09 7.75
N VAL A 88 -1.33 28.59 8.10
CA VAL A 88 -1.45 27.39 8.93
C VAL A 88 -0.88 26.17 8.20
N LEU A 89 -1.17 26.02 6.90
CA LEU A 89 -0.60 24.95 6.08
C LEU A 89 0.92 25.02 6.06
N GLU A 90 1.48 26.21 5.80
CA GLU A 90 2.92 26.43 5.77
C GLU A 90 3.58 26.15 7.12
N VAL A 91 2.98 26.61 8.23
CA VAL A 91 3.45 26.34 9.59
C VAL A 91 3.52 24.85 9.88
N HIS A 92 2.49 24.08 9.54
CA HIS A 92 2.50 22.63 9.74
C HIS A 92 3.56 21.96 8.87
N PHE A 93 3.64 22.33 7.59
CA PHE A 93 4.58 21.75 6.65
C PHE A 93 6.03 22.00 7.08
N ARG A 94 6.40 23.25 7.40
CA ARG A 94 7.74 23.60 7.88
C ARG A 94 8.09 22.98 9.22
N LEU A 95 7.13 22.96 10.15
CA LEU A 95 7.31 22.28 11.43
C LEU A 95 7.66 20.80 11.22
N ALA A 96 6.93 20.11 10.34
CA ALA A 96 7.19 18.71 10.03
C ALA A 96 8.57 18.51 9.38
N LYS A 97 8.96 19.33 8.41
CA LYS A 97 10.29 19.27 7.78
C LYS A 97 11.41 19.49 8.80
N LEU A 98 11.28 20.44 9.72
CA LEU A 98 12.28 20.67 10.78
C LEU A 98 12.35 19.52 11.78
N LEU A 99 11.21 18.92 12.13
CA LEU A 99 11.17 17.70 12.96
C LEU A 99 11.87 16.54 12.26
N GLN A 100 11.64 16.35 10.96
CA GLN A 100 12.30 15.34 10.15
C GLN A 100 13.81 15.56 10.09
N GLY A 101 14.26 16.79 9.79
CA GLY A 101 15.69 17.15 9.77
C GLY A 101 16.39 17.03 11.12
N THR A 102 15.63 17.08 12.23
CA THR A 102 16.15 16.83 13.59
C THR A 102 15.95 15.40 14.07
N ASN A 103 15.67 14.47 13.14
CA ASN A 103 15.47 13.03 13.37
C ASN A 103 14.31 12.68 14.32
N ARG A 104 13.33 13.56 14.46
CA ARG A 104 12.08 13.34 15.22
C ARG A 104 10.98 12.82 14.29
N LEU A 105 11.26 11.71 13.62
CA LEU A 105 10.49 11.24 12.46
C LEU A 105 9.02 10.92 12.75
N GLN A 106 8.72 10.27 13.89
CA GLN A 106 7.32 10.04 14.31
C GLN A 106 6.54 11.35 14.47
N GLN A 107 7.13 12.34 15.16
CA GLN A 107 6.48 13.64 15.34
C GLN A 107 6.31 14.37 14.00
N ALA A 108 7.26 14.24 13.09
CA ALA A 108 7.14 14.79 11.74
C ALA A 108 5.95 14.14 10.99
N PHE A 109 5.87 12.80 11.03
CA PHE A 109 4.78 12.04 10.42
C PHE A 109 3.41 12.46 10.98
N ASP A 110 3.29 12.64 12.29
CA ASP A 110 2.05 13.06 12.95
C ASP A 110 1.61 14.48 12.54
N VAL A 111 2.57 15.40 12.37
CA VAL A 111 2.28 16.76 11.90
C VAL A 111 1.83 16.75 10.43
N TYR A 112 2.48 15.97 9.57
CA TYR A 112 1.99 15.74 8.20
C TYR A 112 0.58 15.14 8.20
N GLN A 113 0.33 14.15 9.05
CA GLN A 113 -0.99 13.52 9.14
C GLN A 113 -2.07 14.51 9.58
N THR A 114 -1.72 15.40 10.50
CA THR A 114 -2.61 16.48 10.96
C THR A 114 -2.96 17.42 9.81
N LEU A 115 -1.98 17.77 8.98
CA LEU A 115 -2.19 18.57 7.77
C LEU A 115 -3.18 17.88 6.82
N LEU A 116 -2.97 16.60 6.51
CA LEU A 116 -3.83 15.82 5.61
C LEU A 116 -5.26 15.67 6.12
N LYS A 117 -5.45 15.40 7.43
CA LYS A 117 -6.77 15.20 8.03
C LYS A 117 -7.57 16.50 8.15
N ARG A 118 -6.91 17.60 8.52
CA ARG A 118 -7.59 18.87 8.81
C ARG A 118 -7.76 19.75 7.58
N TYR A 119 -6.88 19.61 6.60
CA TYR A 119 -6.89 20.43 5.40
C TYR A 119 -6.79 19.56 4.12
N PRO A 120 -7.83 18.77 3.79
CA PRO A 120 -7.82 17.91 2.60
C PRO A 120 -7.68 18.67 1.27
N ARG A 121 -7.93 19.99 1.26
CA ARG A 121 -7.79 20.88 0.10
C ARG A 121 -6.45 21.64 0.08
N ALA A 122 -5.44 21.20 0.81
CA ALA A 122 -4.13 21.87 0.93
C ALA A 122 -3.29 21.91 -0.37
N GLY A 123 -3.86 21.52 -1.52
CA GLY A 123 -3.22 21.63 -2.84
C GLY A 123 -1.84 20.98 -2.86
N LYS A 124 -0.80 21.78 -3.16
CA LYS A 124 0.59 21.32 -3.20
C LYS A 124 1.06 20.66 -1.90
N HIS A 125 0.76 21.27 -0.74
CA HIS A 125 1.19 20.74 0.55
C HIS A 125 0.54 19.39 0.88
N PHE A 126 -0.61 19.07 0.30
CA PHE A 126 -1.24 17.76 0.48
C PHE A 126 -0.38 16.64 -0.12
N ASN A 127 -0.04 16.76 -1.42
CA ASN A 127 0.78 15.77 -2.10
C ASN A 127 2.21 15.71 -1.53
N ASP A 128 2.82 16.86 -1.25
CA ASP A 128 4.16 16.91 -0.65
C ASP A 128 4.18 16.23 0.73
N SER A 129 3.14 16.41 1.54
CA SER A 129 3.04 15.76 2.86
C SER A 129 2.90 14.24 2.74
N ILE A 130 2.14 13.72 1.77
CA ILE A 130 2.04 12.27 1.50
C ILE A 130 3.42 11.70 1.12
N VAL A 131 4.13 12.38 0.23
CA VAL A 131 5.46 11.95 -0.21
C VAL A 131 6.43 11.90 0.97
N GLU A 132 6.45 12.92 1.83
CA GLU A 132 7.32 12.94 3.01
C GLU A 132 6.93 11.86 4.04
N GLN A 133 5.64 11.59 4.23
CA GLN A 133 5.18 10.47 5.06
C GLN A 133 5.68 9.12 4.52
N ILE A 134 5.62 8.91 3.21
CA ILE A 134 6.17 7.71 2.56
C ILE A 134 7.69 7.64 2.77
N HIS A 135 8.42 8.75 2.64
CA HIS A 135 9.86 8.76 2.90
C HIS A 135 10.19 8.36 4.35
N ILE A 136 9.42 8.86 5.32
CA ILE A 136 9.58 8.48 6.73
C ILE A 136 9.26 6.99 6.91
N ALA A 137 8.19 6.48 6.31
CA ALA A 137 7.83 5.07 6.38
C ALA A 137 8.90 4.17 5.74
N ASN A 138 9.45 4.57 4.59
CA ASN A 138 10.55 3.87 3.92
C ASN A 138 11.79 3.77 4.81
N PHE A 139 12.15 4.86 5.50
CA PHE A 139 13.25 4.87 6.46
C PHE A 139 13.06 3.80 7.55
N TYR A 140 11.87 3.69 8.13
CA TYR A 140 11.56 2.65 9.11
C TYR A 140 11.56 1.24 8.50
N LEU A 141 11.11 1.08 7.26
CA LEU A 141 11.10 -0.22 6.57
C LEU A 141 12.52 -0.77 6.32
N GLU A 142 13.48 0.13 6.05
CA GLU A 142 14.88 -0.21 5.75
C GLU A 142 15.75 -0.34 7.00
N LYS A 143 15.44 0.43 8.05
CA LYS A 143 16.23 0.43 9.26
C LYS A 143 16.20 -0.93 9.97
N PRO A 144 17.35 -1.55 10.24
CA PRO A 144 17.39 -2.83 10.94
C PRO A 144 16.95 -2.68 12.39
N ASP A 145 16.28 -3.72 12.91
CA ASP A 145 15.83 -3.74 14.30
C ASP A 145 16.97 -4.07 15.27
N SER A 146 17.08 -3.25 16.32
CA SER A 146 17.86 -3.61 17.51
C SER A 146 17.11 -4.64 18.36
N ILE A 147 17.76 -5.18 19.39
CA ILE A 147 17.10 -6.09 20.35
C ILE A 147 15.92 -5.39 21.02
N VAL A 148 16.08 -4.12 21.41
CA VAL A 148 15.04 -3.33 22.08
C VAL A 148 13.85 -3.09 21.16
N THR A 149 14.07 -2.70 19.91
CA THR A 149 12.97 -2.45 18.97
C THR A 149 12.25 -3.73 18.59
N ARG A 150 12.95 -4.87 18.54
CA ARG A 150 12.30 -6.18 18.32
C ARG A 150 11.35 -6.58 19.44
N ILE A 151 11.64 -6.20 20.69
CA ILE A 151 10.80 -6.51 21.86
C ILE A 151 9.61 -5.56 21.95
N LEU A 152 9.84 -4.26 21.73
CA LEU A 152 8.80 -3.24 21.90
C LEU A 152 7.93 -3.09 20.65
N MET A 153 8.50 -2.54 19.59
CA MET A 153 7.85 -2.34 18.31
C MET A 153 8.91 -2.29 17.22
N SER A 154 8.88 -3.31 16.34
CA SER A 154 9.81 -3.40 15.22
C SER A 154 9.65 -2.18 14.31
N HIS A 155 10.76 -1.68 13.78
CA HIS A 155 10.74 -0.63 12.76
C HIS A 155 9.89 -1.02 11.54
N ARG A 156 9.82 -2.31 11.19
CA ARG A 156 8.97 -2.82 10.12
C ARG A 156 7.48 -2.74 10.47
N ALA A 157 7.12 -3.01 11.73
CA ALA A 157 5.75 -2.84 12.22
C ALA A 157 5.35 -1.35 12.28
N THR A 158 6.28 -0.47 12.68
CA THR A 158 6.06 0.98 12.59
C THR A 158 5.83 1.42 11.15
N ALA A 159 6.65 0.95 10.20
CA ALA A 159 6.48 1.25 8.78
C ALA A 159 5.14 0.75 8.25
N GLN A 160 4.71 -0.46 8.63
CA GLN A 160 3.40 -1.02 8.27
C GLN A 160 2.27 -0.05 8.65
N GLY A 161 2.18 0.37 9.93
CA GLY A 161 1.14 1.29 10.39
C GLY A 161 1.21 2.67 9.72
N MET A 162 2.40 3.13 9.36
CA MET A 162 2.57 4.37 8.60
C MET A 162 2.02 4.24 7.18
N TYR A 163 2.31 3.16 6.45
CA TYR A 163 1.74 2.94 5.12
C TYR A 163 0.22 2.79 5.16
N GLU A 164 -0.31 2.05 6.13
CA GLU A 164 -1.77 1.93 6.34
C GLU A 164 -2.41 3.30 6.54
N THR A 165 -1.76 4.19 7.30
CA THR A 165 -2.24 5.55 7.53
C THR A 165 -2.20 6.41 6.25
N VAL A 166 -1.12 6.30 5.46
CA VAL A 166 -1.01 6.99 4.16
C VAL A 166 -2.09 6.53 3.19
N LEU A 167 -2.28 5.21 3.07
CA LEU A 167 -3.28 4.61 2.18
C LEU A 167 -4.72 4.93 2.60
N ALA A 168 -4.99 5.07 3.90
CA ALA A 168 -6.27 5.55 4.39
C ALA A 168 -6.52 7.02 4.04
N SER A 169 -5.46 7.84 3.99
CA SER A 169 -5.55 9.27 3.68
C SER A 169 -5.66 9.55 2.19
N ALA A 170 -5.01 8.74 1.35
CA ALA A 170 -4.98 8.92 -0.11
C ALA A 170 -5.02 7.57 -0.85
N PRO A 171 -6.14 6.82 -0.80
CA PRO A 171 -6.24 5.48 -1.37
C PRO A 171 -6.11 5.45 -2.91
N TYR A 172 -6.40 6.56 -3.58
CA TYR A 172 -6.35 6.70 -5.04
C TYR A 172 -5.31 7.73 -5.52
N GLY A 173 -4.41 8.17 -4.64
CA GLY A 173 -3.35 9.11 -5.01
C GLY A 173 -2.29 8.46 -5.90
N ASP A 174 -1.52 9.27 -6.62
CA ASP A 174 -0.47 8.79 -7.53
C ASP A 174 0.57 7.89 -6.83
N TYR A 175 0.79 8.12 -5.53
CA TYR A 175 1.71 7.37 -4.69
C TYR A 175 1.09 6.15 -3.99
N ALA A 176 -0.24 5.97 -4.08
CA ALA A 176 -0.93 4.89 -3.39
C ALA A 176 -0.46 3.49 -3.84
N PRO A 177 -0.23 3.20 -5.14
CA PRO A 177 0.33 1.91 -5.54
C PRO A 177 1.71 1.64 -4.94
N ALA A 178 2.56 2.66 -4.85
CA ALA A 178 3.90 2.53 -4.29
C ALA A 178 3.86 2.31 -2.77
N ALA A 179 3.00 3.06 -2.05
CA ALA A 179 2.78 2.86 -0.62
C ALA A 179 2.20 1.48 -0.32
N GLN A 180 1.25 1.00 -1.13
CA GLN A 180 0.69 -0.36 -1.03
C GLN A 180 1.77 -1.40 -1.27
N PHE A 181 2.64 -1.24 -2.27
CA PHE A 181 3.73 -2.18 -2.52
C PHE A 181 4.70 -2.24 -1.32
N ASN A 182 5.04 -1.09 -0.73
CA ASN A 182 5.91 -1.05 0.43
C ASN A 182 5.25 -1.62 1.69
N LEU A 183 3.92 -1.51 1.83
CA LEU A 183 3.17 -2.22 2.87
C LEU A 183 3.29 -3.75 2.69
N CYS A 184 3.21 -4.25 1.45
CA CYS A 184 3.43 -5.68 1.16
C CYS A 184 4.84 -6.12 1.58
N LEU A 185 5.85 -5.33 1.24
CA LEU A 185 7.24 -5.57 1.67
C LEU A 185 7.39 -5.52 3.20
N ALA A 186 6.64 -4.66 3.89
CA ALA A 186 6.64 -4.60 5.34
C ALA A 186 6.13 -5.93 5.96
N HIS A 187 5.03 -6.49 5.45
CA HIS A 187 4.55 -7.81 5.87
C HIS A 187 5.57 -8.92 5.55
N GLU A 188 6.14 -8.90 4.34
CA GLU A 188 7.13 -9.89 3.92
C GLU A 188 8.37 -9.89 4.83
N ARG A 189 8.91 -8.71 5.14
CA ARG A 189 10.10 -8.56 6.00
C ARG A 189 9.80 -8.91 7.46
N GLN A 190 8.56 -8.80 7.90
CA GLN A 190 8.14 -9.28 9.22
C GLN A 190 7.99 -10.82 9.26
N GLY A 191 7.97 -11.49 8.11
CA GLY A 191 7.71 -12.93 8.03
C GLY A 191 6.23 -13.29 8.08
N HIS A 192 5.35 -12.29 7.99
CA HIS A 192 3.89 -12.44 7.91
C HIS A 192 3.51 -12.86 6.48
N VAL A 193 3.79 -14.12 6.15
CA VAL A 193 3.68 -14.66 4.78
C VAL A 193 2.26 -14.53 4.23
N ARG A 194 1.24 -14.87 5.03
CA ARG A 194 -0.15 -14.88 4.58
C ARG A 194 -0.61 -13.45 4.27
N GLU A 195 -0.31 -12.54 5.18
CA GLU A 195 -0.61 -11.12 5.10
C GLU A 195 0.13 -10.47 3.93
N ALA A 196 1.40 -10.84 3.69
CA ALA A 196 2.16 -10.36 2.55
C ALA A 196 1.51 -10.76 1.22
N VAL A 197 1.14 -12.04 1.07
CA VAL A 197 0.48 -12.54 -0.15
C VAL A 197 -0.86 -11.83 -0.36
N GLN A 198 -1.67 -11.69 0.69
CA GLN A 198 -2.95 -10.97 0.63
C GLN A 198 -2.76 -9.50 0.24
N ALA A 199 -1.76 -8.83 0.79
CA ALA A 199 -1.47 -7.43 0.48
C ALA A 199 -1.03 -7.25 -0.98
N TYR A 200 -0.22 -8.18 -1.53
CA TYR A 200 0.19 -8.15 -2.94
C TYR A 200 -0.97 -8.47 -3.89
N GLN A 201 -1.87 -9.37 -3.51
CA GLN A 201 -3.11 -9.63 -4.26
C GLN A 201 -3.99 -8.38 -4.29
N ALA A 202 -4.21 -7.76 -3.13
CA ALA A 202 -4.97 -6.51 -3.03
C ALA A 202 -4.35 -5.37 -3.84
N LEU A 203 -3.02 -5.31 -3.98
CA LEU A 203 -2.36 -4.34 -4.85
C LEU A 203 -2.78 -4.53 -6.31
N SER A 204 -2.76 -5.77 -6.78
CA SER A 204 -3.14 -6.11 -8.16
C SER A 204 -4.62 -5.84 -8.43
N GLU A 205 -5.48 -6.05 -7.43
CA GLU A 205 -6.92 -5.78 -7.52
C GLU A 205 -7.25 -4.29 -7.47
N LYS A 206 -6.62 -3.53 -6.56
CA LYS A 206 -6.90 -2.10 -6.38
C LYS A 206 -6.23 -1.22 -7.42
N TYR A 207 -5.07 -1.62 -7.92
CA TYR A 207 -4.25 -0.84 -8.85
C TYR A 207 -3.87 -1.63 -10.11
N PRO A 208 -4.84 -2.19 -10.86
CA PRO A 208 -4.56 -3.11 -11.97
C PRO A 208 -3.75 -2.48 -13.11
N ASN A 209 -3.85 -1.16 -13.29
CA ASN A 209 -3.12 -0.42 -14.33
C ASN A 209 -1.71 0.03 -13.87
N SER A 210 -1.35 -0.21 -12.61
CA SER A 210 -0.03 0.15 -12.09
C SER A 210 1.02 -0.84 -12.61
N ARG A 211 2.21 -0.33 -12.97
CA ARG A 211 3.37 -1.18 -13.28
C ARG A 211 3.73 -2.12 -12.10
N LEU A 212 3.39 -1.72 -10.88
CA LEU A 212 3.63 -2.50 -9.67
C LEU A 212 2.70 -3.71 -9.52
N ALA A 213 1.58 -3.78 -10.26
CA ALA A 213 0.69 -4.94 -10.23
C ALA A 213 1.40 -6.20 -10.76
N GLY A 214 2.15 -6.07 -11.86
CA GLY A 214 3.00 -7.15 -12.34
C GLY A 214 4.11 -7.51 -11.35
N ASP A 215 4.76 -6.50 -10.76
CA ASP A 215 5.80 -6.75 -9.74
C ASP A 215 5.24 -7.49 -8.51
N ALA A 216 4.00 -7.20 -8.10
CA ALA A 216 3.34 -7.90 -7.00
C ALA A 216 3.12 -9.39 -7.29
N GLN A 217 2.73 -9.75 -8.52
CA GLN A 217 2.60 -11.17 -8.91
C GLN A 217 3.94 -11.91 -8.83
N TYR A 218 5.03 -11.27 -9.29
CA TYR A 218 6.37 -11.81 -9.14
C TYR A 218 6.74 -12.01 -7.66
N GLN A 219 6.42 -11.04 -6.80
CA GLN A 219 6.72 -11.12 -5.36
C GLN A 219 5.92 -12.23 -4.66
N ILE A 220 4.66 -12.46 -5.02
CA ILE A 220 3.87 -13.59 -4.48
C ILE A 220 4.58 -14.93 -4.77
N ALA A 221 5.03 -15.13 -6.01
CA ALA A 221 5.77 -16.34 -6.39
C ALA A 221 7.07 -16.47 -5.58
N TYR A 222 7.79 -15.36 -5.39
CA TYR A 222 9.02 -15.31 -4.61
C TYR A 222 8.79 -15.62 -3.11
N VAL A 223 7.73 -15.09 -2.52
CA VAL A 223 7.34 -15.35 -1.12
C VAL A 223 7.02 -16.85 -0.93
N HIS A 224 6.22 -17.45 -1.81
CA HIS A 224 5.95 -18.88 -1.77
C HIS A 224 7.23 -19.71 -1.95
N MET A 225 8.11 -19.33 -2.87
CA MET A 225 9.39 -19.99 -3.06
C MET A 225 10.23 -19.96 -1.78
N ARG A 226 10.36 -18.80 -1.13
CA ARG A 226 11.14 -18.66 0.11
C ARG A 226 10.63 -19.57 1.22
N VAL A 227 9.32 -19.66 1.38
CA VAL A 227 8.69 -20.53 2.38
C VAL A 227 8.88 -22.00 2.01
N GLY A 228 8.60 -22.38 0.76
CA GLY A 228 8.71 -23.75 0.26
C GLY A 228 10.14 -24.29 0.31
N LEU A 229 11.14 -23.45 0.00
CA LEU A 229 12.56 -23.82 0.03
C LEU A 229 13.19 -23.77 1.42
N SER A 230 12.46 -23.32 2.45
CA SER A 230 12.99 -23.30 3.80
C SER A 230 13.29 -24.72 4.29
N ASN A 231 14.38 -24.89 5.04
CA ASN A 231 14.81 -26.22 5.52
C ASN A 231 13.77 -26.93 6.40
N ARG A 232 12.87 -26.16 7.02
CA ARG A 232 11.78 -26.66 7.86
C ARG A 232 10.53 -27.06 7.07
N SER A 233 10.41 -26.62 5.82
CA SER A 233 9.23 -26.92 5.00
C SER A 233 9.31 -28.32 4.41
N GLN A 234 8.21 -29.08 4.55
CA GLN A 234 7.91 -30.28 3.79
C GLN A 234 6.67 -30.08 2.90
N ASP A 235 6.26 -28.83 2.68
CA ASP A 235 5.07 -28.49 1.92
C ASP A 235 5.38 -28.47 0.41
N LEU A 236 5.19 -29.62 -0.23
CA LEU A 236 5.31 -29.78 -1.69
C LEU A 236 4.32 -28.86 -2.44
N ALA A 237 3.13 -28.64 -1.90
CA ALA A 237 2.12 -27.81 -2.54
C ALA A 237 2.55 -26.34 -2.60
N THR A 238 3.24 -25.83 -1.58
CA THR A 238 3.80 -24.47 -1.61
C THR A 238 4.89 -24.31 -2.67
N LEU A 239 5.76 -25.31 -2.85
CA LEU A 239 6.76 -25.29 -3.93
C LEU A 239 6.09 -25.32 -5.31
N SER A 240 5.09 -26.18 -5.50
CA SER A 240 4.35 -26.24 -6.76
C SER A 240 3.61 -24.94 -7.05
N ARG A 241 2.99 -24.32 -6.04
CA ARG A 241 2.37 -22.99 -6.16
C ARG A 241 3.38 -21.94 -6.61
N ALA A 242 4.57 -21.91 -6.01
CA ALA A 242 5.63 -20.97 -6.38
C ALA A 242 6.10 -21.16 -7.83
N ARG A 243 6.35 -22.41 -8.25
CA ARG A 243 6.77 -22.71 -9.63
C ARG A 243 5.70 -22.29 -10.64
N ASN A 244 4.46 -22.68 -10.40
CA ASN A 244 3.36 -22.38 -11.32
C ASN A 244 3.17 -20.86 -11.44
N ALA A 245 3.18 -20.13 -10.32
CA ALA A 245 3.09 -18.67 -10.34
C ALA A 245 4.24 -18.01 -11.14
N PHE A 246 5.46 -18.55 -11.05
CA PHE A 246 6.57 -18.08 -11.89
C PHE A 246 6.38 -18.40 -13.38
N GLN A 247 5.84 -19.57 -13.71
CA GLN A 247 5.52 -19.95 -15.10
C GLN A 247 4.43 -19.04 -15.66
N ASP A 248 3.35 -18.84 -14.91
CA ASP A 248 2.25 -17.95 -15.27
C ASP A 248 2.75 -16.51 -15.48
N TYR A 249 3.62 -16.01 -14.59
CA TYR A 249 4.25 -14.71 -14.76
C TYR A 249 5.09 -14.62 -16.05
N LEU A 250 5.85 -15.66 -16.40
CA LEU A 250 6.62 -15.66 -17.66
C LEU A 250 5.74 -15.72 -18.91
N LEU A 251 4.56 -16.35 -18.81
CA LEU A 251 3.55 -16.35 -19.88
C LEU A 251 2.92 -14.98 -20.04
N GLN A 252 2.56 -14.33 -18.92
CA GLN A 252 1.93 -13.02 -18.92
C GLN A 252 2.90 -11.89 -19.31
N TYR A 253 4.18 -11.98 -18.92
CA TYR A 253 5.22 -10.96 -19.16
C TYR A 253 6.43 -11.55 -19.89
N PRO A 254 6.30 -11.93 -21.19
CA PRO A 254 7.35 -12.65 -21.90
C PRO A 254 8.67 -11.87 -22.05
N LYS A 255 8.59 -10.53 -22.06
CA LYS A 255 9.73 -9.60 -22.16
C LYS A 255 10.25 -9.08 -20.80
N THR A 256 9.88 -9.71 -19.68
CA THR A 256 10.34 -9.30 -18.34
C THR A 256 11.86 -9.35 -18.20
N LYS A 257 12.45 -8.31 -17.60
CA LYS A 257 13.89 -8.26 -17.26
C LYS A 257 14.31 -9.36 -16.28
N HIS A 258 13.37 -9.95 -15.56
CA HIS A 258 13.62 -10.98 -14.55
C HIS A 258 13.66 -12.41 -15.11
N ARG A 259 13.51 -12.61 -16.43
CA ARG A 259 13.35 -13.93 -17.05
C ARG A 259 14.42 -14.94 -16.64
N ALA A 260 15.70 -14.59 -16.75
CA ALA A 260 16.80 -15.48 -16.40
C ALA A 260 16.78 -15.88 -14.92
N GLN A 261 16.50 -14.91 -14.03
CA GLN A 261 16.39 -15.17 -12.58
C GLN A 261 15.21 -16.08 -12.26
N ILE A 262 14.07 -15.89 -12.93
CA ILE A 262 12.88 -16.73 -12.74
C ILE A 262 13.15 -18.16 -13.17
N LEU A 263 13.80 -18.38 -14.32
CA LEU A 263 14.16 -19.72 -14.78
C LEU A 263 15.07 -20.44 -13.78
N LYS A 264 16.07 -19.73 -13.24
CA LYS A 264 16.95 -20.26 -12.17
C LYS A 264 16.17 -20.59 -10.88
N ASN A 265 15.19 -19.76 -10.52
CA ASN A 265 14.31 -20.02 -9.38
C ASN A 265 13.45 -21.27 -9.61
N ILE A 266 12.86 -21.42 -10.80
CA ILE A 266 12.08 -22.60 -11.21
C ILE A 266 12.93 -23.87 -11.14
N GLU A 267 14.18 -23.82 -11.63
CA GLU A 267 15.10 -24.95 -11.55
C GLU A 267 15.36 -25.36 -10.09
N ARG A 268 15.70 -24.39 -9.23
CA ARG A 268 15.93 -24.62 -7.80
C ARG A 268 14.70 -25.22 -7.10
N ILE A 269 13.50 -24.71 -7.41
CA ILE A 269 12.24 -25.25 -6.90
C ILE A 269 12.07 -26.70 -7.37
N SER A 270 12.24 -26.94 -8.67
CA SER A 270 12.05 -28.25 -9.28
C SER A 270 12.99 -29.31 -8.70
N SER A 271 14.26 -28.96 -8.45
CA SER A 271 15.21 -29.88 -7.79
C SER A 271 14.77 -30.25 -6.36
N LYS A 272 14.24 -29.29 -5.59
CA LYS A 272 13.69 -29.57 -4.25
C LYS A 272 12.45 -30.45 -4.31
N GLU A 273 11.53 -30.17 -5.23
CA GLU A 273 10.33 -30.99 -5.45
C GLU A 273 10.68 -32.43 -5.82
N VAL A 274 11.58 -32.61 -6.80
CA VAL A 274 12.09 -33.91 -7.25
C VAL A 274 12.63 -34.73 -6.07
N SER A 275 13.46 -34.11 -5.23
CA SER A 275 14.01 -34.76 -4.04
C SER A 275 12.90 -35.18 -3.05
N MET A 276 11.89 -34.33 -2.83
CA MET A 276 10.77 -34.63 -1.94
C MET A 276 9.86 -35.73 -2.48
N ILE A 277 9.48 -35.66 -3.75
CA ILE A 277 8.65 -36.66 -4.43
C ILE A 277 9.36 -38.01 -4.44
N TYR A 278 10.67 -38.03 -4.71
CA TYR A 278 11.46 -39.24 -4.65
C TYR A 278 11.45 -39.87 -3.24
N ARG A 279 11.58 -39.06 -2.17
CA ARG A 279 11.46 -39.54 -0.78
C ARG A 279 10.08 -40.13 -0.48
N ILE A 280 9.02 -39.56 -1.03
CA ILE A 280 7.66 -40.11 -0.91
C ILE A 280 7.58 -41.45 -1.66
N ALA A 281 8.13 -41.52 -2.86
CA ALA A 281 8.18 -42.75 -3.65
C ALA A 281 8.90 -43.88 -2.91
N THR A 282 10.10 -43.62 -2.37
CA THR A 282 10.86 -44.62 -1.62
C THR A 282 10.14 -45.04 -0.34
N PHE A 283 9.48 -44.13 0.36
CA PHE A 283 8.66 -44.46 1.54
C PHE A 283 7.57 -45.48 1.21
N TYR A 284 6.75 -45.24 0.17
CA TYR A 284 5.72 -46.20 -0.24
C TYR A 284 6.29 -47.51 -0.77
N ASP A 285 7.47 -47.46 -1.42
CA ASP A 285 8.17 -48.64 -1.91
C ASP A 285 8.63 -49.54 -0.75
N HIS A 286 9.17 -48.95 0.31
CA HIS A 286 9.56 -49.66 1.54
C HIS A 286 8.36 -50.30 2.24
N LEU A 287 7.20 -49.63 2.25
CA LEU A 287 5.94 -50.19 2.74
C LEU A 287 5.32 -51.24 1.82
N ARG A 288 5.98 -51.60 0.71
CA ARG A 288 5.49 -52.51 -0.34
C ARG A 288 4.19 -52.05 -1.01
N SER A 289 3.84 -50.78 -0.88
CA SER A 289 2.73 -50.15 -1.60
C SER A 289 3.18 -49.80 -3.02
N TYR A 290 3.41 -50.82 -3.84
CA TYR A 290 4.09 -50.68 -5.14
C TYR A 290 3.32 -49.83 -6.14
N ARG A 291 1.97 -49.85 -6.11
CA ARG A 291 1.14 -48.99 -6.97
C ARG A 291 1.39 -47.51 -6.68
N SER A 292 1.36 -47.13 -5.40
CA SER A 292 1.63 -45.77 -4.94
C SER A 292 3.06 -45.34 -5.25
N ALA A 293 4.05 -46.20 -4.93
CA ALA A 293 5.45 -45.94 -5.23
C ALA A 293 5.68 -45.69 -6.73
N TYR A 294 5.06 -46.49 -7.59
CA TYR A 294 5.14 -46.34 -9.04
C TYR A 294 4.59 -45.00 -9.55
N ILE A 295 3.49 -44.51 -8.96
CA ILE A 295 2.92 -43.19 -9.28
C ILE A 295 3.93 -42.09 -8.94
N TYR A 296 4.48 -42.09 -7.72
CA TYR A 296 5.42 -41.05 -7.31
C TYR A 296 6.74 -41.11 -8.08
N TYR A 297 7.28 -42.30 -8.37
CA TYR A 297 8.46 -42.42 -9.23
C TYR A 297 8.19 -41.87 -10.64
N LYS A 298 6.99 -42.07 -11.20
CA LYS A 298 6.61 -41.45 -12.48
C LYS A 298 6.58 -39.93 -12.39
N GLU A 299 6.05 -39.41 -11.29
CA GLU A 299 6.02 -37.96 -11.06
C GLU A 299 7.43 -37.37 -11.01
N VAL A 300 8.41 -38.04 -10.37
CA VAL A 300 9.84 -37.62 -10.41
C VAL A 300 10.31 -37.39 -11.85
N LEU A 301 9.97 -38.29 -12.77
CA LEU A 301 10.36 -38.20 -14.18
C LEU A 301 9.65 -37.06 -14.93
N GLN A 302 8.42 -36.76 -14.56
CA GLN A 302 7.66 -35.65 -15.15
C GLN A 302 8.21 -34.29 -14.72
N ARG A 303 8.72 -34.18 -13.49
CA ARG A 303 9.24 -32.93 -12.94
C ARG A 303 10.61 -32.56 -13.52
N GLN A 304 11.55 -33.49 -13.50
CA GLN A 304 12.89 -33.27 -14.04
C GLN A 304 13.47 -34.59 -14.56
N THR A 305 13.59 -34.71 -15.88
CA THR A 305 14.04 -35.95 -16.53
C THR A 305 15.54 -36.21 -16.38
N ALA A 306 16.34 -35.18 -16.09
CA ALA A 306 17.80 -35.22 -16.02
C ALA A 306 18.31 -34.95 -14.60
N SER A 307 17.78 -35.65 -13.59
CA SER A 307 18.28 -35.65 -12.20
C SER A 307 18.77 -37.03 -11.77
N ARG A 308 19.59 -37.10 -10.72
CA ARG A 308 20.03 -38.38 -10.14
C ARG A 308 18.84 -39.20 -9.68
N GLU A 309 17.89 -38.56 -9.00
CA GLU A 309 16.63 -39.15 -8.54
C GLU A 309 15.81 -39.69 -9.71
N ALA A 310 15.77 -39.00 -10.85
CA ALA A 310 15.07 -39.48 -12.04
C ALA A 310 15.74 -40.74 -12.64
N LEU A 311 17.06 -40.82 -12.64
CA LEU A 311 17.77 -42.04 -13.07
C LEU A 311 17.41 -43.23 -12.16
N LEU A 312 17.43 -43.02 -10.85
CA LEU A 312 17.05 -44.04 -9.86
C LEU A 312 15.57 -44.44 -9.99
N ALA A 313 14.68 -43.47 -10.13
CA ALA A 313 13.26 -43.69 -10.35
C ALA A 313 12.98 -44.50 -11.62
N ARG A 314 13.66 -44.21 -12.75
CA ARG A 314 13.56 -45.00 -13.99
C ARG A 314 13.94 -46.46 -13.77
N ALA A 315 15.06 -46.70 -13.10
CA ALA A 315 15.51 -48.06 -12.81
C ALA A 315 14.47 -48.80 -11.95
N ARG A 316 13.95 -48.13 -10.91
CA ARG A 316 12.98 -48.75 -10.00
C ARG A 316 11.62 -49.01 -10.65
N ILE A 317 11.13 -48.11 -11.50
CA ILE A 317 9.90 -48.28 -12.29
C ILE A 317 9.93 -49.59 -13.10
N LYS A 318 11.06 -49.93 -13.73
CA LYS A 318 11.19 -51.19 -14.50
C LYS A 318 10.97 -52.41 -13.60
N VAL A 319 11.53 -52.41 -12.39
CA VAL A 319 11.37 -53.49 -11.41
C VAL A 319 9.93 -53.57 -10.91
N LEU A 320 9.30 -52.43 -10.61
CA LEU A 320 7.93 -52.40 -10.08
C LEU A 320 6.89 -52.90 -11.09
N ARG A 321 7.11 -52.74 -12.40
CA ARG A 321 6.20 -53.27 -13.43
C ARG A 321 5.97 -54.77 -13.29
N ASN A 322 7.03 -55.53 -13.02
CA ASN A 322 6.94 -56.99 -12.84
C ASN A 322 6.23 -57.39 -11.54
N LYS A 323 6.16 -56.50 -10.55
CA LYS A 323 5.44 -56.74 -9.28
C LYS A 323 3.97 -56.30 -9.33
N LEU A 324 3.60 -55.59 -10.40
CA LEU A 324 2.27 -55.03 -10.62
C LEU A 324 1.49 -55.77 -11.72
N ALA A 325 2.20 -56.57 -12.53
CA ALA A 325 1.64 -57.54 -13.46
C ALA A 325 1.11 -58.76 -12.69
#